data_AF-A0AAU4AS67-F1
#
_entry.id   AF-A0AAU4AS67-F1
#
_cell.length_a   1.000
_cell.length_b   1.000
_cell.length_c   1.000
_cell.angle_alpha   90.00
_cell.angle_beta   90.00
_cell.angle_gamma   90.00
#
_symmetry.space_group_name_H-M   'P 1'
#
loop_
_entity.id
_entity.type
_entity.pdbx_description
1 polymer ?
#
loop_
_entity_poly.entity_id
_entity_poly.type
_entity_poly.pdbx_seq_one_letter_code
_entity_poly.pdbx_strand_id
1 'polypeptide(L)'
;MTPRSARPAALLPVLAALLLALTGGCGLQGSPPSKGPRAADLPAYRVDTAFSLPASPTWTRARGRGRLVIGVKDDQPYLGERDPATGTYSGFDIEIARMAAASLGFPADRVTFKAVASANRETSLGNGQIDLYVGTYTINALRKRQVGFAGPYYLAGQGLLVRTGEHDIGGPRDLRGKKVCSAAGSSSIQRIEADYPDATPVTYDSYSVCVDNLLTYQVEAVTTDDSILLGYAAKAPKEMKVVGRPFSEEPYGIGLSKGDTALRLALDEAVVAHERNGDWRRAYAATLGLSGVPAPAAPPVDRY
;
A
#
# COMPACT_ATOMS: atom_id res chain seq x y z
N MET A 1 64.04 14.48 -66.24
CA MET A 1 63.97 13.18 -66.94
C MET A 1 63.36 12.16 -65.99
N THR A 2 62.28 11.53 -66.45
CA THR A 2 61.53 10.37 -65.92
C THR A 2 62.42 9.19 -65.48
N PRO A 3 61.98 8.25 -64.61
CA PRO A 3 60.71 7.49 -64.74
C PRO A 3 59.91 7.28 -63.43
N ARG A 4 58.57 7.14 -63.42
CA ARG A 4 57.73 5.97 -63.83
C ARG A 4 58.30 4.67 -63.22
N SER A 5 57.58 3.79 -62.53
CA SER A 5 56.15 3.49 -62.45
C SER A 5 55.97 2.35 -61.44
N ALA A 6 54.88 2.33 -60.68
CA ALA A 6 54.29 1.07 -60.22
C ALA A 6 52.77 1.21 -60.16
N ARG A 7 52.12 0.19 -60.70
CA ARG A 7 50.69 0.02 -61.00
C ARG A 7 50.05 -0.86 -59.87
N PRO A 8 48.74 -1.20 -59.89
CA PRO A 8 47.83 -0.89 -58.78
C PRO A 8 47.19 -2.13 -58.08
N ALA A 9 46.34 -1.82 -57.09
CA ALA A 9 45.08 -2.48 -56.70
C ALA A 9 45.08 -3.83 -55.94
N ALA A 10 44.53 -3.78 -54.71
CA ALA A 10 43.48 -4.67 -54.15
C ALA A 10 43.22 -4.21 -52.68
N LEU A 11 42.05 -3.68 -52.27
CA LEU A 11 40.83 -4.39 -51.80
C LEU A 11 41.19 -5.50 -50.78
N LEU A 12 40.74 -5.57 -49.51
CA LEU A 12 39.52 -5.13 -48.80
C LEU A 12 39.81 -5.14 -47.26
N PRO A 13 38.88 -4.62 -46.40
CA PRO A 13 39.13 -4.20 -45.02
C PRO A 13 38.63 -5.20 -43.94
N VAL A 14 38.66 -4.70 -42.68
CA VAL A 14 37.89 -5.11 -41.48
C VAL A 14 38.55 -6.12 -40.53
N LEU A 15 38.96 -5.66 -39.34
CA LEU A 15 38.26 -5.89 -38.06
C LEU A 15 39.14 -5.42 -36.89
N ALA A 16 38.77 -4.28 -36.29
CA ALA A 16 39.22 -3.92 -34.94
C ALA A 16 38.00 -4.04 -34.01
N ALA A 17 37.91 -5.15 -33.29
CA ALA A 17 36.91 -5.35 -32.24
C ALA A 17 37.63 -5.31 -30.89
N LEU A 18 37.73 -4.11 -30.29
CA LEU A 18 37.98 -3.96 -28.86
C LEU A 18 36.63 -4.16 -28.13
N LEU A 19 36.46 -5.32 -27.50
CA LEU A 19 35.40 -5.55 -26.52
C LEU A 19 35.80 -4.91 -25.18
N LEU A 20 35.32 -3.70 -24.91
CA LEU A 20 35.24 -3.18 -23.54
C LEU A 20 33.94 -3.66 -22.89
N ALA A 21 34.08 -4.54 -21.91
CA ALA A 21 33.02 -4.94 -21.01
C ALA A 21 32.87 -3.92 -19.88
N LEU A 22 31.85 -3.05 -19.94
CA LEU A 22 31.40 -2.23 -18.81
C LEU A 22 29.90 -1.88 -18.97
N THR A 23 29.02 -2.63 -18.33
CA THR A 23 27.68 -2.13 -17.95
C THR A 23 27.30 -2.63 -16.55
N GLY A 24 28.10 -2.20 -15.57
CA GLY A 24 27.73 -2.22 -14.16
C GLY A 24 27.52 -0.80 -13.66
N GLY A 25 26.27 -0.47 -13.30
CA GLY A 25 25.95 0.61 -12.35
C GLY A 25 26.07 2.06 -12.85
N CYS A 26 24.96 2.62 -13.32
CA CYS A 26 24.74 4.07 -13.29
C CYS A 26 23.55 4.39 -12.37
N GLY A 27 23.78 4.31 -11.06
CA GLY A 27 23.05 5.13 -10.11
C GLY A 27 23.82 6.45 -9.98
N LEU A 28 23.20 7.57 -10.36
CA LEU A 28 23.82 8.90 -10.23
C LEU A 28 24.16 9.16 -8.76
N GLN A 29 25.43 9.47 -8.50
CA GLN A 29 25.92 9.84 -7.19
C GLN A 29 25.34 11.22 -6.83
N GLY A 30 24.36 11.25 -5.91
CA GLY A 30 23.67 12.47 -5.50
C GLY A 30 22.15 12.36 -5.37
N SER A 31 21.53 11.24 -5.76
CA SER A 31 20.12 11.01 -5.45
C SER A 31 19.93 10.93 -3.92
N PRO A 32 18.97 11.67 -3.34
CA PRO A 32 18.60 11.48 -1.94
C PRO A 32 18.30 10.00 -1.69
N PRO A 33 18.71 9.42 -0.55
CA PRO A 33 18.36 8.04 -0.24
C PRO A 33 16.83 7.89 -0.31
N SER A 34 16.37 6.80 -0.96
CA SER A 34 14.93 6.54 -1.10
C SER A 34 14.29 6.47 0.29
N LYS A 35 13.35 7.38 0.58
CA LYS A 35 12.54 7.36 1.81
C LYS A 35 11.43 6.29 1.72
N GLY A 36 11.78 5.08 1.30
CA GLY A 36 10.86 3.97 1.04
C GLY A 36 11.58 2.61 1.03
N PRO A 37 10.82 1.51 0.93
CA PRO A 37 11.36 0.16 0.90
C PRO A 37 12.41 -0.01 -0.22
N ARG A 38 13.55 -0.62 0.11
CA ARG A 38 14.55 -0.96 -0.92
C ARG A 38 14.08 -2.20 -1.65
N ALA A 39 14.08 -2.17 -2.99
CA ALA A 39 13.62 -3.29 -3.81
C ALA A 39 14.35 -4.62 -3.48
N ALA A 40 15.63 -4.56 -3.09
CA ALA A 40 16.42 -5.73 -2.71
C ALA A 40 16.00 -6.37 -1.37
N ASP A 41 15.28 -5.64 -0.51
CA ASP A 41 14.79 -6.14 0.79
C ASP A 41 13.37 -6.72 0.69
N LEU A 42 12.66 -6.45 -0.41
CA LEU A 42 11.30 -6.92 -0.59
C LEU A 42 11.30 -8.42 -0.90
N PRO A 43 10.41 -9.21 -0.26
CA PRO A 43 10.28 -10.62 -0.56
C PRO A 43 9.68 -10.84 -1.96
N ALA A 44 10.03 -11.96 -2.57
CA ALA A 44 9.41 -12.44 -3.81
C ALA A 44 8.45 -13.58 -3.49
N TYR A 45 7.26 -13.54 -4.07
CA TYR A 45 6.22 -14.56 -3.83
C TYR A 45 6.15 -15.54 -4.99
N ARG A 46 6.15 -16.84 -4.66
CA ARG A 46 5.97 -17.89 -5.66
C ARG A 46 4.54 -17.86 -6.17
N VAL A 47 4.38 -17.69 -7.48
CA VAL A 47 3.07 -17.74 -8.13
C VAL A 47 2.58 -19.19 -8.18
N ASP A 48 1.35 -19.43 -7.75
CA ASP A 48 0.69 -20.73 -7.93
C ASP A 48 0.15 -20.85 -9.37
N THR A 49 0.99 -21.33 -10.26
CA THR A 49 0.66 -21.48 -11.70
C THR A 49 -0.40 -22.55 -11.96
N ALA A 50 -0.67 -23.43 -10.99
CA ALA A 50 -1.70 -24.46 -11.07
C ALA A 50 -3.02 -24.03 -10.41
N PHE A 51 -3.07 -22.84 -9.79
CA PHE A 51 -4.26 -22.35 -9.10
C PHE A 51 -5.46 -22.25 -10.05
N SER A 52 -6.60 -22.78 -9.60
CA SER A 52 -7.86 -22.73 -10.32
C SER A 52 -9.02 -22.57 -9.35
N LEU A 53 -9.89 -21.60 -9.61
CA LEU A 53 -11.05 -21.32 -8.75
C LEU A 53 -12.31 -21.02 -9.60
N PRO A 54 -12.84 -22.00 -10.35
CA PRO A 54 -13.99 -21.80 -11.23
C PRO A 54 -15.27 -21.40 -10.48
N ALA A 55 -15.36 -21.73 -9.18
CA ALA A 55 -16.48 -21.33 -8.33
C ALA A 55 -16.48 -19.83 -7.97
N SER A 56 -15.40 -19.09 -8.25
CA SER A 56 -15.34 -17.64 -8.05
C SER A 56 -15.63 -16.90 -9.35
N PRO A 57 -16.74 -16.14 -9.43
CA PRO A 57 -17.01 -15.27 -10.57
C PRO A 57 -15.94 -14.18 -10.75
N THR A 58 -15.39 -13.64 -9.65
CA THR A 58 -14.38 -12.59 -9.69
C THR A 58 -13.07 -13.10 -10.24
N TRP A 59 -12.59 -14.25 -9.75
CA TRP A 59 -11.40 -14.89 -10.28
C TRP A 59 -11.57 -15.27 -11.75
N THR A 60 -12.72 -15.85 -12.12
CA THR A 60 -13.00 -16.25 -13.52
C THR A 60 -12.98 -15.04 -14.45
N ARG A 61 -13.59 -13.91 -14.07
CA ARG A 61 -13.51 -12.65 -14.83
C ARG A 61 -12.07 -12.14 -14.94
N ALA A 62 -11.31 -12.15 -13.84
CA ALA A 62 -9.92 -11.70 -13.81
C ALA A 62 -9.01 -12.54 -14.72
N ARG A 63 -9.19 -13.87 -14.71
CA ARG A 63 -8.51 -14.80 -15.62
C ARG A 63 -8.92 -14.57 -17.06
N GLY A 64 -10.21 -14.41 -17.34
CA GLY A 64 -10.73 -14.15 -18.68
C GLY A 64 -10.18 -12.87 -19.31
N ARG A 65 -10.06 -11.78 -18.54
CA ARG A 65 -9.40 -10.55 -19.00
C ARG A 65 -7.87 -10.60 -18.95
N GLY A 66 -7.30 -11.68 -18.42
CA GLY A 66 -5.86 -11.87 -18.27
C GLY A 66 -5.18 -10.89 -17.32
N ARG A 67 -5.88 -10.32 -16.33
CA ARG A 67 -5.31 -9.50 -15.25
C ARG A 67 -6.24 -9.39 -14.04
N LEU A 68 -5.64 -9.28 -12.86
CA LEU A 68 -6.31 -8.96 -11.60
C LEU A 68 -6.19 -7.46 -11.31
N VAL A 69 -7.30 -6.77 -11.04
CA VAL A 69 -7.27 -5.34 -10.71
C VAL A 69 -7.45 -5.18 -9.20
N ILE A 70 -6.46 -4.63 -8.51
CA ILE A 70 -6.49 -4.45 -7.06
C ILE A 70 -6.55 -2.95 -6.74
N GLY A 71 -7.60 -2.54 -6.04
CA GLY A 71 -7.70 -1.20 -5.48
C GLY A 71 -6.78 -1.05 -4.28
N VAL A 72 -6.05 0.06 -4.23
CA VAL A 72 -5.06 0.34 -3.18
C VAL A 72 -5.10 1.82 -2.79
N LYS A 73 -4.44 2.16 -1.68
CA LYS A 73 -4.08 3.54 -1.34
C LYS A 73 -2.77 3.92 -2.04
N ASP A 74 -2.57 5.21 -2.24
CA ASP A 74 -1.40 5.77 -2.92
C ASP A 74 -0.69 6.85 -2.10
N ASP A 75 -1.21 7.19 -0.93
CA ASP A 75 -0.78 8.32 -0.11
C ASP A 75 -0.26 7.93 1.28
N GLN A 76 -0.29 6.65 1.66
CA GLN A 76 0.01 6.17 3.01
C GLN A 76 1.44 5.61 3.12
N PRO A 77 2.37 6.33 3.77
CA PRO A 77 3.76 5.92 3.86
C PRO A 77 3.93 4.51 4.44
N TYR A 78 4.73 3.69 3.77
CA TYR A 78 5.04 2.30 4.14
C TYR A 78 3.86 1.30 4.14
N LEU A 79 2.65 1.72 3.76
CA LEU A 79 1.45 0.88 3.65
C LEU A 79 1.01 0.75 2.18
N GLY A 80 0.40 1.80 1.64
CA GLY A 80 -0.01 1.92 0.25
C GLY A 80 0.42 3.29 -0.26
N GLU A 81 1.59 3.33 -0.89
CA GLU A 81 2.17 4.57 -1.40
C GLU A 81 2.54 4.41 -2.88
N ARG A 82 2.27 5.46 -3.66
CA ARG A 82 2.71 5.57 -5.03
C ARG A 82 3.78 6.64 -5.16
N ASP A 83 4.96 6.24 -5.63
CA ASP A 83 6.01 7.18 -6.00
C ASP A 83 5.53 8.05 -7.18
N PRO A 84 5.45 9.38 -7.05
CA PRO A 84 4.96 10.24 -8.12
C PRO A 84 5.91 10.33 -9.32
N ALA A 85 7.21 10.08 -9.13
CA ALA A 85 8.22 10.13 -10.18
C ALA A 85 8.24 8.85 -11.00
N THR A 86 8.15 7.68 -10.35
CA THR A 86 8.21 6.38 -11.04
C THR A 86 6.84 5.76 -11.31
N GLY A 87 5.81 6.20 -10.60
CA GLY A 87 4.47 5.62 -10.60
C GLY A 87 4.38 4.26 -9.87
N THR A 88 5.46 3.83 -9.21
CA THR A 88 5.57 2.53 -8.57
C THR A 88 4.82 2.51 -7.23
N TYR A 89 4.04 1.46 -7.01
CA TYR A 89 3.40 1.20 -5.72
C TYR A 89 4.32 0.39 -4.79
N SER A 90 4.39 0.82 -3.54
CA SER A 90 5.16 0.16 -2.47
C SER A 90 4.46 0.26 -1.11
N GLY A 91 4.87 -0.59 -0.18
CA GLY A 91 4.37 -0.62 1.19
C GLY A 91 3.69 -1.94 1.54
N PHE A 92 3.35 -2.09 2.81
CA PHE A 92 2.85 -3.34 3.36
C PHE A 92 1.53 -3.83 2.71
N ASP A 93 0.57 -2.93 2.46
CA ASP A 93 -0.67 -3.28 1.77
C ASP A 93 -0.41 -3.74 0.32
N ILE A 94 0.61 -3.18 -0.33
CA ILE A 94 1.03 -3.60 -1.67
C ILE A 94 1.64 -5.00 -1.63
N GLU A 95 2.40 -5.32 -0.58
CA GLU A 95 2.94 -6.66 -0.37
C GLU A 95 1.84 -7.69 -0.09
N ILE A 96 0.85 -7.36 0.75
CA ILE A 96 -0.34 -8.20 0.96
C ILE A 96 -1.10 -8.43 -0.35
N ALA A 97 -1.26 -7.39 -1.17
CA ALA A 97 -1.89 -7.52 -2.49
C ALA A 97 -1.10 -8.43 -3.45
N ARG A 98 0.24 -8.36 -3.42
CA ARG A 98 1.12 -9.23 -4.21
C ARG A 98 1.07 -10.68 -3.73
N MET A 99 1.05 -10.93 -2.43
CA MET A 99 0.84 -12.26 -1.83
C MET A 99 -0.49 -12.87 -2.27
N ALA A 100 -1.58 -12.10 -2.16
CA ALA A 100 -2.90 -12.52 -2.62
C ALA A 100 -2.92 -12.83 -4.12
N ALA A 101 -2.36 -11.96 -4.95
CA ALA A 101 -2.29 -12.17 -6.39
C ALA A 101 -1.49 -13.44 -6.77
N ALA A 102 -0.32 -13.64 -6.16
CA ALA A 102 0.52 -14.81 -6.40
C ALA A 102 -0.19 -16.12 -6.01
N SER A 103 -0.87 -16.12 -4.86
CA SER A 103 -1.68 -17.25 -4.39
C SER A 103 -2.88 -17.54 -5.29
N LEU A 104 -3.44 -16.52 -5.95
CA LEU A 104 -4.52 -16.67 -6.93
C LEU A 104 -4.03 -16.99 -8.36
N GLY A 105 -2.73 -17.24 -8.53
CA GLY A 105 -2.12 -17.59 -9.81
C GLY A 105 -1.91 -16.43 -10.78
N PHE A 106 -1.84 -15.18 -10.27
CA PHE A 106 -1.52 -14.00 -11.06
C PHE A 106 -0.06 -13.57 -10.81
N PRO A 107 0.83 -13.66 -11.82
CA PRO A 107 2.16 -13.08 -11.73
C PRO A 107 2.10 -11.54 -11.68
N ALA A 108 3.18 -10.89 -11.25
CA ALA A 108 3.23 -9.46 -10.99
C ALA A 108 2.86 -8.59 -12.21
N ASP A 109 3.24 -9.02 -13.42
CA ASP A 109 2.91 -8.35 -14.69
C ASP A 109 1.42 -8.50 -15.10
N ARG A 110 0.67 -9.35 -14.38
CA ARG A 110 -0.77 -9.58 -14.54
C ARG A 110 -1.58 -8.95 -13.40
N VAL A 111 -0.97 -8.11 -12.58
CA VAL A 111 -1.63 -7.32 -11.54
C VAL A 111 -1.66 -5.85 -11.96
N THR A 112 -2.82 -5.22 -11.83
CA THR A 112 -2.98 -3.78 -12.04
C THR A 112 -3.45 -3.13 -10.75
N PHE A 113 -2.64 -2.24 -10.19
CA PHE A 113 -3.03 -1.43 -9.04
C PHE A 113 -3.82 -0.20 -9.48
N LYS A 114 -4.91 0.09 -8.78
CA LYS A 114 -5.74 1.28 -9.00
C LYS A 114 -5.87 2.04 -7.69
N ALA A 115 -5.46 3.31 -7.67
CA ALA A 115 -5.71 4.18 -6.53
C ALA A 115 -7.23 4.36 -6.34
N VAL A 116 -7.73 4.07 -5.14
CA VAL A 116 -9.14 4.21 -4.79
C VAL A 116 -9.24 4.86 -3.41
N ALA A 117 -9.88 6.03 -3.37
CA ALA A 117 -10.14 6.78 -2.14
C ALA A 117 -11.05 6.01 -1.18
N SER A 118 -10.94 6.31 0.11
CA SER A 118 -11.66 5.63 1.19
C SER A 118 -13.18 5.61 0.98
N ALA A 119 -13.77 6.69 0.47
CA ALA A 119 -15.20 6.80 0.20
C ALA A 119 -15.69 5.96 -0.99
N ASN A 120 -14.79 5.51 -1.87
CA ASN A 120 -15.15 4.86 -3.12
C ASN A 120 -14.95 3.33 -3.11
N ARG A 121 -14.42 2.76 -2.04
CA ARG A 121 -14.01 1.35 -1.96
C ARG A 121 -15.16 0.38 -2.28
N GLU A 122 -16.28 0.53 -1.59
CA GLU A 122 -17.47 -0.31 -1.73
C GLU A 122 -18.06 -0.20 -3.13
N THR A 123 -18.18 1.02 -3.67
CA THR A 123 -18.69 1.27 -5.02
C THR A 123 -17.77 0.73 -6.10
N SER A 124 -16.45 0.87 -5.95
CA SER A 124 -15.47 0.33 -6.90
C SER A 124 -15.50 -1.20 -6.95
N LEU A 125 -15.69 -1.86 -5.80
CA LEU A 125 -15.91 -3.32 -5.73
C LEU A 125 -17.26 -3.71 -6.34
N GLY A 126 -18.34 -3.03 -5.94
CA GLY A 126 -19.72 -3.34 -6.37
C GLY A 126 -19.92 -3.21 -7.88
N ASN A 127 -19.29 -2.21 -8.50
CA ASN A 127 -19.38 -1.97 -9.94
C ASN A 127 -18.30 -2.73 -10.74
N GLY A 128 -17.48 -3.57 -10.10
CA GLY A 128 -16.45 -4.35 -10.76
C GLY A 128 -15.30 -3.53 -11.38
N GLN A 129 -15.09 -2.30 -10.89
CA GLN A 129 -13.95 -1.47 -11.30
C GLN A 129 -12.62 -2.00 -10.76
N ILE A 130 -12.67 -2.70 -9.63
CA ILE A 130 -11.59 -3.45 -9.00
C ILE A 130 -12.13 -4.82 -8.59
N ASP A 131 -11.25 -5.81 -8.52
CA ASP A 131 -11.57 -7.18 -8.11
C ASP A 131 -11.40 -7.38 -6.61
N LEU A 132 -10.33 -6.80 -6.07
CA LEU A 132 -9.98 -6.81 -4.67
C LEU A 132 -9.66 -5.38 -4.22
N TYR A 133 -9.76 -5.12 -2.92
CA TYR A 133 -9.26 -3.90 -2.30
C TYR A 133 -8.32 -4.25 -1.13
N VAL A 134 -7.10 -3.70 -1.15
CA VAL A 134 -6.10 -3.85 -0.09
C VAL A 134 -5.50 -2.48 0.19
N GLY A 135 -5.83 -1.89 1.34
CA GLY A 135 -5.55 -0.48 1.61
C GLY A 135 -6.12 0.00 2.94
N THR A 136 -5.58 -0.47 4.06
CA THR A 136 -6.05 -0.11 5.42
C THR A 136 -7.56 -0.27 5.60
N TYR A 137 -8.11 -1.40 5.16
CA TYR A 137 -9.56 -1.55 5.03
C TYR A 137 -10.16 -2.27 6.23
N THR A 138 -10.61 -1.49 7.22
CA THR A 138 -11.22 -2.06 8.44
C THR A 138 -12.42 -2.95 8.14
N ILE A 139 -12.36 -4.18 8.62
CA ILE A 139 -13.47 -5.12 8.68
C ILE A 139 -14.46 -4.63 9.75
N ASN A 140 -15.69 -4.30 9.36
CA ASN A 140 -16.74 -3.96 10.31
C ASN A 140 -18.13 -4.39 9.81
N ALA A 141 -19.12 -4.39 10.71
CA ALA A 141 -20.46 -4.86 10.43
C ALA A 141 -21.17 -4.07 9.31
N LEU A 142 -20.94 -2.76 9.22
CA LEU A 142 -21.55 -1.91 8.18
C LEU A 142 -21.00 -2.25 6.79
N ARG A 143 -19.69 -2.47 6.68
CA ARG A 143 -19.03 -2.84 5.42
C ARG A 143 -19.35 -4.28 5.01
N LYS A 144 -19.41 -5.24 5.96
CA LYS A 144 -19.83 -6.63 5.69
C LYS A 144 -21.26 -6.73 5.10
N ARG A 145 -22.09 -5.68 5.21
CA ARG A 145 -23.39 -5.62 4.52
C ARG A 145 -23.26 -5.37 3.01
N GLN A 146 -22.16 -4.79 2.54
CA GLN A 146 -21.96 -4.37 1.15
C GLN A 146 -20.91 -5.21 0.41
N VAL A 147 -19.84 -5.61 1.11
CA VAL A 147 -18.69 -6.32 0.55
C VAL A 147 -18.34 -7.56 1.38
N GLY A 148 -17.49 -8.43 0.83
CA GLY A 148 -16.86 -9.53 1.55
C GLY A 148 -15.47 -9.13 2.04
N PHE A 149 -14.96 -9.84 3.04
CA PHE A 149 -13.61 -9.65 3.58
C PHE A 149 -12.91 -10.98 3.79
N ALA A 150 -11.65 -11.06 3.39
CA ALA A 150 -10.71 -12.06 3.89
C ALA A 150 -9.73 -11.43 4.90
N GLY A 151 -9.15 -12.23 5.79
CA GLY A 151 -8.30 -11.78 6.89
C GLY A 151 -9.03 -11.72 8.23
N PRO A 152 -8.62 -10.86 9.18
CA PRO A 152 -7.71 -9.73 9.00
C PRO A 152 -6.25 -10.14 8.74
N TYR A 153 -5.50 -9.27 8.06
CA TYR A 153 -4.04 -9.41 7.87
C TYR A 153 -3.21 -8.48 8.75
N TYR A 154 -3.84 -7.50 9.40
CA TYR A 154 -3.20 -6.56 10.32
C TYR A 154 -4.23 -6.03 11.31
N LEU A 155 -3.83 -5.73 12.55
CA LEU A 155 -4.68 -5.09 13.54
C LEU A 155 -4.09 -3.72 13.89
N ALA A 156 -4.75 -2.67 13.42
CA ALA A 156 -4.42 -1.29 13.77
C ALA A 156 -5.37 -0.78 14.86
N GLY A 157 -5.17 0.46 15.27
CA GLY A 157 -6.17 1.19 16.06
C GLY A 157 -6.13 2.69 15.78
N GLN A 158 -7.27 3.37 15.85
CA GLN A 158 -7.34 4.81 15.56
C GLN A 158 -6.57 5.60 16.61
N GLY A 159 -5.72 6.52 16.15
CA GLY A 159 -4.95 7.45 16.97
C GLY A 159 -5.04 8.90 16.48
N LEU A 160 -4.11 9.73 16.96
CA LEU A 160 -4.01 11.15 16.62
C LEU A 160 -2.57 11.51 16.23
N LEU A 161 -2.43 12.28 15.16
CA LEU A 161 -1.19 12.89 14.71
C LEU A 161 -1.32 14.40 14.85
N VAL A 162 -0.33 14.99 15.51
CA VAL A 162 -0.27 16.43 15.79
C VAL A 162 1.12 16.95 15.48
N ARG A 163 1.28 18.27 15.44
CA ARG A 163 2.61 18.90 15.31
C ARG A 163 3.46 18.62 16.56
N THR A 164 4.78 18.60 16.43
CA THR A 164 5.69 18.30 17.57
C THR A 164 5.55 19.28 18.73
N GLY A 165 5.30 20.56 18.44
CA GLY A 165 5.03 21.62 19.42
C GLY A 165 3.60 21.67 19.99
N GLU A 166 2.70 20.77 19.55
CA GLU A 166 1.37 20.63 20.16
C GLU A 166 1.49 19.86 21.48
N HIS A 167 0.92 20.41 22.56
CA HIS A 167 1.01 19.85 23.91
C HIS A 167 -0.35 19.66 24.59
N ASP A 168 -1.42 20.23 24.02
CA ASP A 168 -2.75 20.22 24.62
C ASP A 168 -3.59 19.02 24.15
N ILE A 169 -3.19 18.35 23.05
CA ILE A 169 -3.89 17.18 22.51
C ILE A 169 -3.10 15.91 22.88
N GLY A 170 -3.57 15.22 23.92
CA GLY A 170 -3.00 13.95 24.38
C GLY A 170 -3.88 12.73 24.06
N GLY A 171 -5.15 12.94 23.75
CA GLY A 171 -6.09 11.89 23.38
C GLY A 171 -7.40 12.45 22.82
N PRO A 172 -8.38 11.58 22.51
CA PRO A 172 -9.56 12.00 21.79
C PRO A 172 -10.51 12.90 22.61
N ARG A 173 -10.38 12.91 23.95
CA ARG A 173 -11.13 13.85 24.83
C ARG A 173 -10.69 15.30 24.68
N ASP A 174 -9.48 15.55 24.17
CA ASP A 174 -8.92 16.89 24.01
C ASP A 174 -9.33 17.54 22.67
N LEU A 175 -10.15 16.86 21.87
CA LEU A 175 -10.58 17.31 20.55
C LEU A 175 -11.75 18.30 20.57
N ARG A 176 -12.28 18.62 21.76
CA ARG A 176 -13.41 19.55 21.93
C ARG A 176 -13.07 20.93 21.34
N GLY A 177 -13.85 21.36 20.35
CA GLY A 177 -13.66 22.62 19.64
C GLY A 177 -12.43 22.65 18.71
N LYS A 178 -11.78 21.51 18.46
CA LYS A 178 -10.64 21.37 17.55
C LYS A 178 -11.11 20.89 16.18
N LYS A 179 -10.47 21.39 15.13
CA LYS A 179 -10.57 20.85 13.76
C LYS A 179 -9.76 19.58 13.65
N VAL A 180 -10.43 18.49 13.34
CA VAL A 180 -9.85 17.16 13.24
C VAL A 180 -10.04 16.62 11.85
N CYS A 181 -8.94 16.38 11.14
CA CYS A 181 -8.96 15.95 9.76
C CYS A 181 -8.87 14.44 9.62
N SER A 182 -9.65 13.87 8.71
CA SER A 182 -9.46 12.49 8.24
C SER A 182 -9.92 12.32 6.79
N ALA A 183 -9.69 11.14 6.22
CA ALA A 183 -10.19 10.82 4.89
C ALA A 183 -11.72 10.62 4.92
N ALA A 184 -12.43 11.18 3.93
CA ALA A 184 -13.86 10.95 3.74
C ALA A 184 -14.14 9.44 3.57
N GLY A 185 -15.20 8.94 4.22
CA GLY A 185 -15.57 7.51 4.19
C GLY A 185 -14.64 6.58 4.99
N SER A 186 -13.72 7.12 5.80
CA SER A 186 -12.95 6.33 6.78
C SER A 186 -13.83 5.93 7.99
N SER A 187 -13.48 4.84 8.67
CA SER A 187 -14.04 4.53 9.99
C SER A 187 -13.64 5.59 11.00
N SER A 188 -12.46 6.17 10.82
CA SER A 188 -11.87 7.18 11.71
C SER A 188 -12.73 8.45 11.79
N ILE A 189 -13.18 9.00 10.65
CA ILE A 189 -14.06 10.18 10.67
C ILE A 189 -15.44 9.86 11.22
N GLN A 190 -16.00 8.71 10.86
CA GLN A 190 -17.30 8.25 11.37
C GLN A 190 -17.29 8.15 12.90
N ARG A 191 -16.16 7.72 13.48
CA ARG A 191 -15.96 7.67 14.93
C ARG A 191 -15.84 9.05 15.56
N ILE A 192 -15.15 10.00 14.93
CA ILE A 192 -15.12 11.38 15.42
C ILE A 192 -16.52 11.98 15.45
N GLU A 193 -17.28 11.82 14.37
CA GLU A 193 -18.64 12.34 14.24
C GLU A 193 -19.60 11.72 15.27
N ALA A 194 -19.47 10.41 15.54
CA ALA A 194 -20.36 9.69 16.44
C ALA A 194 -20.00 9.88 17.93
N ASP A 195 -18.72 9.75 18.28
CA ASP A 195 -18.29 9.62 19.67
C ASP A 195 -17.70 10.92 20.24
N TYR A 196 -17.29 11.85 19.36
CA TYR A 196 -16.67 13.13 19.73
C TYR A 196 -17.34 14.31 19.02
N PRO A 197 -18.68 14.49 19.18
CA PRO A 197 -19.47 15.44 18.41
C PRO A 197 -19.10 16.91 18.63
N ASP A 198 -18.37 17.22 19.70
CA ASP A 198 -17.86 18.57 19.97
C ASP A 198 -16.56 18.88 19.22
N ALA A 199 -15.96 17.91 18.53
CA ALA A 199 -14.89 18.15 17.57
C ALA A 199 -15.46 18.72 16.26
N THR A 200 -14.65 19.46 15.50
CA THR A 200 -15.01 19.95 14.17
C THR A 200 -14.39 19.02 13.11
N PRO A 201 -15.16 18.08 12.53
CA PRO A 201 -14.62 17.19 11.51
C PRO A 201 -14.27 17.95 10.23
N VAL A 202 -13.12 17.64 9.65
CA VAL A 202 -12.68 18.11 8.34
C VAL A 202 -12.35 16.89 7.49
N THR A 203 -12.82 16.84 6.25
CA THR A 203 -12.61 15.68 5.38
C THR A 203 -12.05 16.05 4.02
N TYR A 204 -11.19 15.17 3.52
CA TYR A 204 -10.66 15.18 2.16
C TYR A 204 -10.58 13.74 1.61
N ASP A 205 -10.29 13.59 0.33
CA ASP A 205 -10.20 12.26 -0.29
C ASP A 205 -8.94 11.47 0.13
N SER A 206 -7.87 12.18 0.50
CA SER A 206 -6.57 11.59 0.89
C SER A 206 -6.15 12.04 2.29
N TYR A 207 -5.38 11.19 2.97
CA TYR A 207 -4.75 11.51 4.24
C TYR A 207 -3.59 12.50 4.07
N SER A 208 -2.90 12.47 2.92
CA SER A 208 -1.82 13.43 2.64
C SER A 208 -2.31 14.87 2.68
N VAL A 209 -3.51 15.16 2.17
CA VAL A 209 -4.10 16.50 2.26
C VAL A 209 -4.40 16.88 3.70
N CYS A 210 -4.84 15.95 4.54
CA CYS A 210 -5.00 16.21 5.97
C CYS A 210 -3.67 16.52 6.67
N VAL A 211 -2.61 15.81 6.30
CA VAL A 211 -1.26 16.03 6.83
C VAL A 211 -0.72 17.38 6.38
N ASP A 212 -0.90 17.77 5.13
CA ASP A 212 -0.52 19.09 4.64
C ASP A 212 -1.26 20.19 5.41
N ASN A 213 -2.59 20.04 5.60
CA ASN A 213 -3.40 20.97 6.40
C ASN A 213 -2.94 21.04 7.86
N LEU A 214 -2.42 19.95 8.43
CA LEU A 214 -1.87 19.94 9.78
C LEU A 214 -0.58 20.77 9.84
N LEU A 215 0.30 20.60 8.85
CA LEU A 215 1.56 21.34 8.76
C LEU A 215 1.36 22.83 8.47
N THR A 216 0.30 23.19 7.74
CA THR A 216 -0.08 24.58 7.43
C THR A 216 -1.03 25.21 8.45
N TYR A 217 -1.24 24.57 9.61
CA TYR A 217 -2.09 25.07 10.71
C TYR A 217 -3.57 25.28 10.34
N GLN A 218 -4.07 24.59 9.31
CA GLN A 218 -5.47 24.63 8.92
C GLN A 218 -6.36 23.69 9.75
N VAL A 219 -5.74 22.65 10.34
CA VAL A 219 -6.36 21.75 11.32
C VAL A 219 -5.44 21.54 12.52
N GLU A 220 -6.00 21.14 13.67
CA GLU A 220 -5.23 20.93 14.90
C GLU A 220 -4.76 19.48 15.07
N ALA A 221 -5.47 18.51 14.50
CA ALA A 221 -5.08 17.11 14.51
C ALA A 221 -5.48 16.39 13.21
N VAL A 222 -4.71 15.39 12.82
CA VAL A 222 -5.15 14.35 11.88
C VAL A 222 -5.48 13.10 12.68
N THR A 223 -6.60 12.46 12.39
CA THR A 223 -6.98 11.19 13.01
C THR A 223 -7.19 10.10 11.97
N THR A 224 -6.53 8.98 12.20
CA THR A 224 -6.74 7.72 11.49
C THR A 224 -5.97 6.64 12.25
N ASP A 225 -5.82 5.48 11.64
CA ASP A 225 -5.19 4.31 12.21
C ASP A 225 -3.70 4.58 12.48
N ASP A 226 -3.22 4.16 13.64
CA ASP A 226 -1.87 4.38 14.13
C ASP A 226 -0.79 3.97 13.12
N SER A 227 -0.97 2.86 12.39
CA SER A 227 -0.06 2.44 11.32
C SER A 227 0.10 3.48 10.21
N ILE A 228 -0.97 4.20 9.84
CA ILE A 228 -0.91 5.30 8.85
C ILE A 228 -0.20 6.50 9.47
N LEU A 229 -0.56 6.87 10.70
CA LEU A 229 -0.02 8.04 11.39
C LEU A 229 1.50 7.91 11.64
N LEU A 230 1.95 6.72 12.05
CA LEU A 230 3.36 6.40 12.25
C LEU A 230 4.16 6.51 10.95
N GLY A 231 3.58 6.12 9.82
CA GLY A 231 4.19 6.31 8.51
C GLY A 231 4.45 7.79 8.20
N TYR A 232 3.47 8.67 8.44
CA TYR A 232 3.65 10.12 8.25
C TYR A 232 4.63 10.73 9.25
N ALA A 233 4.54 10.37 10.54
CA ALA A 233 5.46 10.85 11.56
C ALA A 233 6.92 10.46 11.23
N ALA A 234 7.15 9.25 10.73
CA ALA A 234 8.48 8.80 10.31
C ALA A 234 9.06 9.59 9.12
N LYS A 235 8.21 10.15 8.24
CA LYS A 235 8.65 11.00 7.12
C LYS A 235 9.06 12.41 7.53
N ALA A 236 8.45 12.94 8.58
CA ALA A 236 8.70 14.30 9.10
C ALA A 236 8.80 14.31 10.64
N PRO A 237 9.76 13.57 11.24
CA PRO A 237 9.79 13.32 12.70
C PRO A 237 10.10 14.56 13.54
N LYS A 238 10.59 15.64 12.91
CA LYS A 238 10.80 16.94 13.57
C LYS A 238 9.54 17.81 13.59
N GLU A 239 8.57 17.53 12.72
CA GLU A 239 7.40 18.37 12.49
C GLU A 239 6.13 17.78 13.10
N MET A 240 6.00 16.45 13.11
CA MET A 240 4.80 15.75 13.60
C MET A 240 5.14 14.60 14.54
N LYS A 241 4.18 14.25 15.40
CA LYS A 241 4.24 13.12 16.33
C LYS A 241 2.86 12.49 16.49
N VAL A 242 2.84 11.18 16.70
CA VAL A 242 1.64 10.46 17.14
C VAL A 242 1.47 10.66 18.64
N VAL A 243 0.24 10.90 19.09
CA VAL A 243 -0.08 11.15 20.51
C VAL A 243 -1.19 10.22 21.00
N GLY A 244 -1.16 9.96 22.31
CA GLY A 244 -2.09 9.07 22.97
C GLY A 244 -1.87 7.60 22.66
N ARG A 245 -2.79 6.78 23.18
CA ARG A 245 -2.91 5.36 22.79
C ARG A 245 -4.01 5.22 21.75
N PRO A 246 -3.96 4.19 20.89
CA PRO A 246 -5.09 3.87 20.04
C PRO A 246 -6.39 3.73 20.84
N PHE A 247 -7.49 4.26 20.30
CA PHE A 247 -8.81 4.29 20.95
C PHE A 247 -9.89 3.54 20.17
N SER A 248 -9.47 2.68 19.23
CA SER A 248 -10.32 1.71 18.55
C SER A 248 -9.52 0.47 18.15
N GLU A 249 -10.23 -0.55 17.69
CA GLU A 249 -9.64 -1.66 16.94
C GLU A 249 -10.01 -1.52 15.47
N GLU A 250 -9.03 -1.63 14.59
CA GLU A 250 -9.17 -1.51 13.14
C GLU A 250 -8.56 -2.75 12.47
N PRO A 251 -9.26 -3.91 12.47
CA PRO A 251 -8.79 -5.12 11.79
C PRO A 251 -8.81 -4.93 10.27
N TYR A 252 -7.66 -4.91 9.60
CA TYR A 252 -7.56 -4.74 8.16
C TYR A 252 -7.82 -6.03 7.41
N GLY A 253 -8.72 -5.98 6.42
CA GLY A 253 -9.03 -7.12 5.56
C GLY A 253 -8.84 -6.83 4.08
N ILE A 254 -8.79 -7.90 3.29
CA ILE A 254 -8.85 -7.84 1.84
C ILE A 254 -10.32 -7.75 1.45
N GLY A 255 -10.74 -6.59 0.93
CA GLY A 255 -12.10 -6.38 0.44
C GLY A 255 -12.33 -7.09 -0.89
N LEU A 256 -13.47 -7.74 -1.04
CA LEU A 256 -13.87 -8.43 -2.27
C LEU A 256 -15.39 -8.40 -2.46
N SER A 257 -15.89 -8.91 -3.59
CA SER A 257 -17.34 -9.01 -3.82
C SER A 257 -18.03 -9.84 -2.72
N LYS A 258 -19.14 -9.32 -2.17
CA LYS A 258 -19.87 -9.92 -1.03
C LYS A 258 -20.28 -11.38 -1.25
N GLY A 259 -20.69 -11.71 -2.47
CA GLY A 259 -21.18 -13.05 -2.80
C GLY A 259 -20.08 -14.07 -3.13
N ASP A 260 -18.82 -13.66 -3.24
CA ASP A 260 -17.74 -14.52 -3.72
C ASP A 260 -17.06 -15.29 -2.58
N THR A 261 -17.83 -16.19 -1.96
CA THR A 261 -17.37 -16.98 -0.81
C THR A 261 -16.16 -17.87 -1.15
N ALA A 262 -16.13 -18.43 -2.36
CA ALA A 262 -15.00 -19.24 -2.81
C ALA A 262 -13.69 -18.42 -2.84
N LEU A 263 -13.74 -17.19 -3.35
CA LEU A 263 -12.58 -16.30 -3.36
C LEU A 263 -12.17 -15.87 -1.95
N ARG A 264 -13.15 -15.56 -1.09
CA ARG A 264 -12.88 -15.20 0.30
C ARG A 264 -12.08 -16.28 1.01
N LEU A 265 -12.54 -17.53 0.95
CA LEU A 265 -11.87 -18.66 1.60
C LEU A 265 -10.47 -18.91 1.01
N ALA A 266 -10.29 -18.76 -0.31
CA ALA A 266 -8.97 -18.87 -0.94
C ALA A 266 -8.00 -17.77 -0.44
N LEU A 267 -8.49 -16.55 -0.24
CA LEU A 267 -7.70 -15.44 0.31
C LEU A 267 -7.39 -15.63 1.80
N ASP A 268 -8.32 -16.18 2.59
CA ASP A 268 -8.09 -16.54 4.00
C ASP A 268 -6.96 -17.56 4.13
N GLU A 269 -6.95 -18.59 3.27
CA GLU A 269 -5.85 -19.57 3.24
C GLU A 269 -4.53 -18.94 2.77
N ALA A 270 -4.58 -18.01 1.80
CA ALA A 270 -3.39 -17.28 1.36
C ALA A 270 -2.76 -16.47 2.50
N VAL A 271 -3.56 -15.72 3.27
CA VAL A 271 -3.08 -14.94 4.43
C VAL A 271 -2.40 -15.87 5.44
N VAL A 272 -3.05 -16.97 5.83
CA VAL A 272 -2.49 -17.95 6.78
C VAL A 272 -1.19 -18.58 6.25
N ALA A 273 -1.12 -18.90 4.95
CA ALA A 273 0.07 -19.49 4.35
C ALA A 273 1.28 -18.54 4.38
N HIS A 274 1.07 -17.25 4.06
CA HIS A 274 2.12 -16.24 4.05
C HIS A 274 2.54 -15.79 5.46
N GLU A 275 1.66 -15.90 6.45
CA GLU A 275 2.03 -15.76 7.86
C GLU A 275 2.95 -16.92 8.29
N ARG A 276 2.56 -18.16 8.00
CA ARG A 276 3.30 -19.38 8.39
C ARG A 276 4.68 -19.47 7.75
N ASN A 277 4.82 -19.10 6.47
CA ASN A 277 6.09 -19.16 5.75
C ASN A 277 7.01 -17.93 6.02
N GLY A 278 6.52 -16.96 6.79
CA GLY A 278 7.23 -15.75 7.19
C GLY A 278 7.28 -14.64 6.13
N ASP A 279 6.61 -14.78 4.99
CA ASP A 279 6.48 -13.73 3.97
C ASP A 279 5.86 -12.47 4.56
N TRP A 280 4.77 -12.62 5.33
CA TRP A 280 4.10 -11.53 6.02
C TRP A 280 5.08 -10.72 6.88
N ARG A 281 5.88 -11.41 7.70
CA ARG A 281 6.83 -10.78 8.61
C ARG A 281 7.97 -10.08 7.86
N ARG A 282 8.48 -10.69 6.78
CA ARG A 282 9.51 -10.08 5.92
C ARG A 282 8.98 -8.84 5.22
N ALA A 283 7.78 -8.92 4.65
CA ALA A 283 7.10 -7.79 4.04
C ALA A 283 6.90 -6.65 5.04
N TYR A 284 6.39 -6.93 6.24
CA TYR A 284 6.25 -5.93 7.29
C TYR A 284 7.59 -5.26 7.58
N ALA A 285 8.64 -6.04 7.87
CA ALA A 285 9.95 -5.51 8.24
C ALA A 285 10.57 -4.64 7.13
N ALA A 286 10.41 -5.02 5.87
CA ALA A 286 10.90 -4.27 4.72
C ALA A 286 10.06 -3.02 4.40
N THR A 287 8.84 -2.92 4.94
CA THR A 287 7.88 -1.86 4.63
C THR A 287 7.43 -1.12 5.89
N LEU A 288 6.28 -1.46 6.48
CA LEU A 288 5.69 -0.78 7.64
C LEU A 288 6.65 -0.72 8.85
N GLY A 289 7.54 -1.68 9.00
CA GLY A 289 8.60 -1.67 10.02
C GLY A 289 9.58 -0.51 9.91
N LEU A 290 9.69 0.14 8.74
CA LEU A 290 10.46 1.37 8.54
C LEU A 290 9.88 2.57 9.29
N SER A 291 8.64 2.49 9.79
CA SER A 291 8.05 3.46 10.71
C SER A 291 8.68 3.44 12.12
N GLY A 292 9.51 2.43 12.41
CA GLY A 292 10.16 2.25 13.72
C GLY A 292 9.38 1.37 14.69
N VAL A 293 8.25 0.79 14.26
CA VAL A 293 7.46 -0.16 15.07
C VAL A 293 7.80 -1.59 14.66
N PRO A 294 8.09 -2.51 15.60
CA PRO A 294 8.34 -3.91 15.30
C PRO A 294 7.06 -4.61 14.83
N ALA A 295 7.23 -5.67 14.04
CA ALA A 295 6.10 -6.47 13.56
C ALA A 295 5.29 -7.02 14.75
N PRO A 296 3.97 -6.77 14.81
CA PRO A 296 3.12 -7.40 15.80
C PRO A 296 2.93 -8.89 15.49
N ALA A 297 2.31 -9.62 16.40
CA ALA A 297 1.75 -10.92 16.07
C ALA A 297 0.66 -10.72 15.01
N ALA A 298 0.65 -11.57 13.98
CA ALA A 298 -0.41 -11.56 12.99
C ALA A 298 -1.75 -11.93 13.66
N PRO A 299 -2.85 -11.22 13.36
CA PRO A 299 -4.15 -11.51 13.97
C PRO A 299 -4.71 -12.84 13.40
N PRO A 300 -5.52 -13.58 14.18
CA PRO A 300 -6.19 -14.76 13.64
C PRO A 300 -7.19 -14.34 12.55
N VAL A 301 -7.20 -15.07 11.44
CA VAL A 301 -8.18 -14.88 10.35
C VAL A 301 -9.60 -15.20 10.82
N ASP A 302 -10.54 -14.32 10.53
CA ASP A 302 -11.97 -14.44 10.82
C ASP A 302 -12.69 -15.13 9.64
N ARG A 303 -12.85 -16.46 9.76
CA ARG A 303 -13.56 -17.27 8.76
C ARG A 303 -15.06 -17.27 9.07
N TYR A 304 -15.84 -16.54 8.26
CA TYR A 304 -17.31 -16.49 8.35
C TYR A 304 -18.01 -16.96 7.08
#